data_AF-A0A7C5SBB0-F1
#
_entry.id   AF-A0A7C5SBB0-F1
#
_cell.length_a   1.000
_cell.length_b   1.000
_cell.length_c   1.000
_cell.angle_alpha   90.00
_cell.angle_beta   90.00
_cell.angle_gamma   90.00
#
_symmetry.space_group_name_H-M   'P 1'
#
loop_
_entity.id
_entity.type
_entity.pdbx_description
1 polymer ?
#
loop_
_entity_poly.entity_id
_entity_poly.type
_entity_poly.pdbx_seq_one_letter_code
_entity_poly.pdbx_strand_id
1 'polypeptide(L)' 'MGAFSIWHWLIVLAVVLILFGGSGKISSLMGDVAKGIKSFRKGLQDADDTDEASTQALEDKAAGKVENAENTASKSRQG' A
#
# COMPACT_ATOMS: atom_id res chain seq x y z
N MET A 1 -15.27 20.02 -31.80
CA MET A 1 -13.84 19.73 -31.60
C MET A 1 -13.66 19.03 -30.26
N GLY A 2 -14.24 17.82 -30.15
CA GLY A 2 -14.30 17.06 -28.91
C GLY A 2 -12.91 16.57 -28.56
N ALA A 3 -12.33 17.15 -27.51
CA ALA A 3 -11.03 16.79 -26.97
C ALA A 3 -10.95 15.28 -26.83
N PHE A 4 -10.16 14.67 -27.72
CA PHE A 4 -9.54 13.36 -27.61
C PHE A 4 -10.35 12.34 -26.81
N SER A 5 -11.26 11.65 -27.53
CA SER A 5 -12.03 10.47 -27.13
C SER A 5 -11.37 9.67 -26.00
N ILE A 6 -12.15 9.16 -25.05
CA ILE A 6 -11.71 8.32 -23.92
C ILE A 6 -10.69 7.23 -24.35
N TRP A 7 -10.82 6.75 -25.58
CA TRP A 7 -9.87 5.85 -26.24
C TRP A 7 -8.42 6.36 -26.33
N HIS A 8 -8.22 7.66 -26.59
CA HIS A 8 -6.90 8.28 -26.60
C HIS A 8 -6.26 8.27 -25.20
N TRP A 9 -7.04 8.59 -24.17
CA TRP A 9 -6.55 8.54 -22.79
C TRP A 9 -6.14 7.13 -22.36
N LEU A 10 -6.85 6.10 -22.80
CA LEU A 10 -6.49 4.70 -22.54
C LEU A 10 -5.13 4.34 -23.18
N ILE A 11 -4.89 4.77 -24.42
CA ILE A 11 -3.63 4.55 -25.13
C ILE A 11 -2.48 5.31 -24.47
N VAL A 12 -2.70 6.58 -24.10
CA VAL A 12 -1.70 7.40 -23.41
C VAL A 12 -1.33 6.78 -22.06
N LEU A 13 -2.32 6.32 -21.29
CA LEU A 13 -2.07 5.66 -20.00
C LEU A 13 -1.21 4.40 -20.18
N ALA A 14 -1.51 3.58 -21.20
CA ALA A 14 -0.74 2.38 -21.50
C ALA A 14 0.72 2.70 -21.83
N VAL A 15 0.98 3.72 -22.65
CA VAL A 15 2.35 4.15 -22.99
C VAL A 15 3.09 4.68 -21.76
N VAL A 16 2.44 5.49 -20.92
CA VAL A 16 3.03 6.02 -19.68
C VAL A 16 3.38 4.87 -18.72
N LEU A 17 2.50 3.88 -18.55
CA LEU A 17 2.81 2.72 -17.71
C LEU A 17 3.96 1.87 -18.26
N ILE A 18 4.11 1.74 -19.59
CA ILE A 18 5.25 1.01 -20.18
C ILE A 18 6.56 1.77 -19.98
N LEU A 19 6.57 3.09 -20.22
CA LEU A 19 7.79 3.91 -20.08
C LEU A 19 8.21 4.11 -18.62
N PHE A 20 7.26 4.32 -17.71
CA PHE A 20 7.53 4.65 -16.31
C PHE A 20 7.38 3.45 -15.36
N GLY A 21 6.64 2.40 -15.74
CA GLY A 21 6.37 1.24 -14.89
C GLY A 21 7.55 0.29 -14.70
N GLY A 22 8.54 0.31 -15.59
CA GLY A 22 9.77 -0.51 -15.43
C GLY A 22 10.74 0.01 -14.36
N SER A 23 10.56 1.25 -13.89
CA SER A 23 11.55 1.90 -13.01
C SER A 23 11.40 1.57 -11.52
N GLY A 24 10.32 0.92 -11.09
CA GLY A 24 10.04 0.58 -9.68
C GLY A 24 9.75 1.79 -8.76
N LYS A 25 10.22 2.99 -9.13
CA LYS A 25 10.05 4.24 -8.39
C LYS A 25 8.58 4.68 -8.32
N ILE A 26 7.81 4.42 -9.37
CA ILE A 26 6.35 4.63 -9.41
C ILE A 26 5.64 3.80 -8.34
N SER A 27 6.11 2.58 -8.07
CA SER A 27 5.47 1.68 -7.09
C SER A 27 5.62 2.20 -5.66
N SER A 28 6.82 2.69 -5.30
CA SER A 28 7.07 3.28 -3.97
C SER A 28 6.24 4.55 -3.77
N LEU A 29 6.24 5.46 -4.75
CA LEU A 29 5.48 6.72 -4.69
C LEU A 29 3.96 6.47 -4.69
N MET A 30 3.48 5.52 -5.51
CA MET A 30 2.08 5.11 -5.51
C MET A 30 1.69 4.47 -4.17
N GLY A 31 2.58 3.71 -3.54
CA GLY A 31 2.37 3.14 -2.21
C GLY A 31 2.20 4.20 -1.12
N ASP A 32 3.05 5.22 -1.11
CA ASP A 32 2.95 6.35 -0.17
C ASP A 32 1.67 7.17 -0.40
N VAL A 33 1.33 7.45 -1.66
CA VAL A 33 0.07 8.13 -2.03
C VAL A 33 -1.15 7.29 -1.66
N ALA A 34 -1.13 5.98 -1.91
CA ALA A 34 -2.22 5.07 -1.54
C ALA A 34 -2.40 5.01 -0.02
N LYS A 35 -1.31 5.04 0.75
CA LYS A 35 -1.37 5.05 2.22
C LYS A 35 -1.96 6.36 2.74
N GLY A 36 -1.59 7.50 2.17
CA GLY A 36 -2.17 8.81 2.49
C GLY A 36 -3.68 8.87 2.19
N ILE A 37 -4.09 8.41 1.01
CA ILE A 37 -5.51 8.36 0.61
C ILE A 37 -6.30 7.35 1.47
N LYS A 38 -5.71 6.20 1.83
CA LYS A 38 -6.35 5.21 2.70
C LYS A 38 -6.58 5.75 4.12
N SER A 39 -5.61 6.44 4.70
CA SER A 39 -5.76 7.08 6.01
C SER A 39 -6.74 8.25 5.97
N PHE A 40 -6.78 9.01 4.88
CA PHE A 40 -7.78 10.08 4.70
C PHE A 40 -9.20 9.50 4.60
N ARG A 41 -9.39 8.46 3.77
CA ARG A 41 -10.67 7.77 3.65
C ARG A 41 -11.09 7.10 4.96
N LYS A 42 -10.16 6.46 5.66
CA LYS A 42 -10.45 5.86 6.98
C LYS A 42 -10.78 6.92 8.01
N GLY A 43 -10.11 8.08 8.03
CA GLY A 43 -10.45 9.18 8.94
C GLY A 43 -11.81 9.83 8.62
N LEU A 44 -12.20 9.88 7.34
CA LEU A 44 -13.53 10.35 6.95
C LEU A 44 -14.62 9.32 7.30
N GLN A 45 -14.31 8.03 7.13
CA GLN A 45 -15.21 6.93 7.46
C GLN A 45 -15.35 6.75 8.97
N ASP A 46 -14.29 6.95 9.77
CA ASP A 46 -14.33 6.92 11.24
C ASP A 46 -15.18 8.05 11.84
N ALA A 47 -15.30 9.18 11.13
CA ALA A 47 -16.21 10.27 11.49
C ALA A 47 -17.70 9.95 11.23
N ASP A 48 -17.98 9.00 10.33
CA ASP A 48 -19.33 8.45 10.07
C ASP A 48 -19.59 7.13 10.86
N ASP A 49 -18.55 6.34 11.15
CA ASP A 49 -18.55 5.00 11.76
C ASP A 49 -17.92 4.99 13.17
N THR A 50 -18.12 6.03 13.97
CA THR A 50 -17.67 6.09 15.39
C THR A 50 -18.27 4.96 16.26
N ASP A 51 -19.22 4.16 15.74
CA ASP A 51 -19.83 3.06 16.48
C ASP A 51 -19.18 1.67 16.32
N GLU A 52 -18.34 1.36 15.30
CA GLU A 52 -17.96 -0.05 15.04
C GLU A 52 -16.46 -0.39 14.79
N ALA A 53 -15.54 0.58 14.62
CA ALA A 53 -14.23 0.32 14.01
C ALA A 53 -13.00 0.19 14.94
N SER A 54 -13.16 -0.06 16.25
CA SER A 54 -12.01 -0.23 17.17
C SER A 54 -11.24 -1.56 17.01
N THR A 55 -11.74 -2.49 16.19
CA THR A 55 -11.19 -3.85 16.05
C THR A 55 -10.68 -4.08 14.64
N GLN A 56 -9.53 -3.50 14.27
CA GLN A 56 -8.78 -3.90 13.05
C GLN A 56 -7.38 -3.28 13.01
N ALA A 57 -7.14 -2.18 13.74
CA ALA A 57 -5.82 -1.54 13.81
C ALA A 57 -4.79 -2.31 14.67
N LEU A 58 -5.20 -3.37 15.39
CA LEU A 58 -4.34 -4.13 16.28
C LEU A 58 -3.65 -5.33 15.61
N GLU A 59 -4.10 -5.78 14.44
CA GLU A 59 -3.60 -7.03 13.82
C GLU A 59 -2.35 -6.82 12.94
N ASP A 60 -2.19 -5.65 12.30
CA ASP A 60 -1.05 -5.39 11.39
C ASP A 60 0.29 -5.16 12.16
N LYS A 61 0.22 -4.87 13.46
CA LYS A 61 1.41 -4.64 14.31
C LYS A 61 1.95 -5.90 14.99
N ALA A 62 1.27 -7.04 14.87
CA ALA A 62 1.65 -8.29 15.54
C ALA A 62 2.46 -9.25 14.64
N ALA A 63 2.32 -9.16 13.31
CA ALA A 63 2.99 -10.11 12.39
C ALA A 63 4.47 -9.80 12.12
N GLY A 64 4.94 -8.56 12.32
CA GLY A 64 6.31 -8.16 11.96
C GLY A 64 7.38 -8.36 13.04
N LYS A 65 7.02 -8.74 14.28
CA LYS A 65 7.98 -8.75 15.42
C LYS A 65 8.33 -10.13 15.98
N VAL A 66 7.74 -11.21 15.45
CA VAL A 66 8.00 -12.58 15.91
C VAL A 66 8.97 -13.37 15.04
N GLU A 67 9.18 -13.01 13.77
CA GLU A 67 10.06 -13.79 12.87
C GLU A 67 11.57 -13.56 13.12
N ASN A 68 11.97 -12.40 13.63
CA ASN A 68 13.39 -12.06 13.78
C ASN A 68 14.04 -12.54 15.10
N ALA A 69 13.24 -12.98 16.08
CA ALA A 69 13.76 -13.40 17.39
C ALA A 69 14.10 -14.91 17.47
N GLU A 70 13.62 -15.74 16.54
CA GLU A 70 13.85 -17.19 16.59
C GLU A 70 15.16 -17.64 15.90
N ASN A 71 15.67 -16.86 14.94
CA ASN A 71 16.84 -17.25 14.15
C ASN A 71 18.20 -17.01 14.86
N THR A 72 18.22 -16.32 16.00
CA THR A 72 19.47 -16.07 16.76
C THR A 72 19.68 -17.00 17.95
N ALA A 73 18.65 -17.77 18.38
CA ALA A 73 18.75 -18.67 19.53
C ALA A 73 19.15 -20.12 19.16
N SER A 74 18.98 -20.52 17.89
CA SER A 74 19.11 -21.92 17.46
C SER A 74 20.53 -22.31 17.00
N LYS A 75 21.46 -21.36 16.87
CA LYS A 75 22.86 -21.59 16.42
C LYS A 75 23.91 -21.56 17.54
N SER A 76 23.50 -21.69 18.81
CA SER A 76 24.43 -21.71 19.96
C SER A 76 24.38 -22.98 20.81
N ARG A 77 23.55 -23.98 20.44
CA ARG A 77 23.38 -25.24 21.19
C ARG A 77 23.84 -26.50 20.47
N GLN A 78 24.55 -26.36 19.36
CA GLN A 78 25.21 -27.48 18.69
C GLN A 78 26.64 -27.05 18.30
N GLY A 79 27.52 -27.15 19.29
CA GLY A 79 28.96 -26.89 19.23
C GLY A 79 29.57 -27.33 20.54
#